data_AF-A0A1F2SY10-F1
#
_entry.id   AF-A0A1F2SY10-F1
#
_cell.length_a   1.000
_cell.length_b   1.000
_cell.length_c   1.000
_cell.angle_alpha   90.00
_cell.angle_beta   90.00
_cell.angle_gamma   90.00
#
_symmetry.space_group_name_H-M   'P 1'
#
loop_
_entity.id
_entity.type
_entity.pdbx_description
1 polymer ?
#
loop_
_entity_poly.entity_id
_entity_poly.type
_entity_poly.pdbx_seq_one_letter_code
_entity_poly.pdbx_strand_id
1 'polypeptide(L)'
;MKKTAEASCGRFLIIGCGSIGNRHLENLKQLGVGDLLVFDVQDDRRREVKERFGAEVATDISTALCKNPKAAIICSPTHLHLEHALAAARAGCHLFIEKPLADSLDGLDELMAEIKQRRLQALVGCNFRFHPGLRHVKSLLDDGAIGKIISARAHFGYYLPDWHPMEDYRKNYSAQASMGGGVVLDRVHEIDYVRWLLGEVTEVAAMMNHASSLQIDSEDVAEILLRFQCGAIGSLHMDYVRRTYGCTLEITGEEGTIHWSYQGSNVRWYRAETALWQTLQWPPYETNQMYLEMMRHFLRVLAGEEEPLMNLSEGRRVLQIALAARQSSQEGRRLSLRKAAPKKIIGIIQARMGSSRLPGKSMMDLAGKPVVAHAIERLRSCESIHQVVVATTTAPADEVILQLAKSCGVEGFAGSPEDVLDRYYHAAVLHYGDLIVRVTGDCPLIDPTLVDVTVQALIDSGVEYASNCRPVSTYPEGLDVEVFTLAALERAWREARLHSEREHVTPYIWRHPQKFTLYNIKCPDRFPRVRLTVDESIDLQFLRELFQQVPAGSWNWHDLVDWIDRHRASLPDNTTIPRDQGYIDSLICESGIETVQPVPPHE
;
A
#
# COMPACT_ATOMS: atom_id res chain seq x y z
N MET A 1 14.01 46.77 3.88
CA MET A 1 14.82 45.94 4.80
C MET A 1 14.00 45.64 6.04
N LYS A 2 13.21 44.55 6.02
CA LYS A 2 12.63 43.97 7.24
C LYS A 2 13.55 42.82 7.63
N LYS A 3 14.14 42.92 8.82
CA LYS A 3 14.91 41.83 9.45
C LYS A 3 13.99 40.60 9.53
N THR A 4 14.24 39.59 8.71
CA THR A 4 13.74 38.24 8.93
C THR A 4 14.25 37.77 10.27
N ALA A 5 13.32 37.34 11.13
CA ALA A 5 13.65 36.71 12.39
C ALA A 5 14.62 35.55 12.13
N GLU A 6 15.74 35.55 12.85
CA GLU A 6 16.64 34.40 12.97
C GLU A 6 15.83 33.28 13.63
N ALA A 7 15.09 32.52 12.81
CA ALA A 7 14.63 31.20 13.21
C ALA A 7 15.90 30.41 13.51
N SER A 8 16.06 29.92 14.73
CA SER A 8 17.22 29.11 15.13
C SER A 8 17.34 27.91 14.19
N CYS A 9 18.16 28.04 13.15
CA CYS A 9 18.28 27.03 12.13
C CYS A 9 19.11 25.90 12.75
N GLY A 10 18.44 24.88 13.27
CA GLY A 10 19.09 23.72 13.86
C GLY A 10 20.09 23.08 12.89
N ARG A 11 21.09 22.38 13.43
CA ARG A 11 22.20 21.78 12.68
C ARG A 11 21.76 20.86 11.53
N PHE A 12 22.38 20.97 10.36
CA PHE A 12 22.18 20.06 9.23
C PHE A 12 23.38 19.11 9.08
N LEU A 13 23.10 17.83 8.88
CA LEU A 13 24.10 16.81 8.61
C LEU A 13 24.13 16.47 7.11
N ILE A 14 25.30 16.55 6.47
CA ILE A 14 25.51 16.02 5.12
C ILE A 14 26.23 14.68 5.22
N ILE A 15 25.65 13.66 4.58
CA ILE A 15 26.20 12.29 4.53
C ILE A 15 26.66 12.04 3.09
N GLY A 16 27.97 12.07 2.86
CA GLY A 16 28.57 11.99 1.53
C GLY A 16 28.98 13.36 0.99
N CYS A 17 30.29 13.57 0.86
CA CYS A 17 30.93 14.83 0.46
C CYS A 17 31.44 14.78 -0.99
N GLY A 18 30.79 14.00 -1.87
CA GLY A 18 31.06 14.02 -3.31
C GLY A 18 30.58 15.30 -4.01
N SER A 19 30.57 15.29 -5.34
CA SER A 19 30.12 16.44 -6.17
C SER A 19 28.74 16.97 -5.77
N ILE A 20 27.76 16.08 -5.56
CA ILE A 20 26.40 16.48 -5.17
C ILE A 20 26.31 16.97 -3.71
N GLY A 21 27.05 16.35 -2.79
CA GLY A 21 27.13 16.79 -1.40
C GLY A 21 27.71 18.21 -1.27
N ASN A 22 28.76 18.50 -2.03
CA ASN A 22 29.34 19.85 -2.14
C ASN A 22 28.33 20.88 -2.65
N ARG A 23 27.53 20.52 -3.66
CA ARG A 23 26.48 21.39 -4.20
C ARG A 23 25.41 21.70 -3.15
N HIS A 24 24.97 20.70 -2.39
CA HIS A 24 23.97 20.91 -1.33
C HIS A 24 24.52 21.73 -0.16
N LEU A 25 25.78 21.55 0.22
CA LEU A 25 26.47 22.40 1.20
C LEU A 25 26.47 23.87 0.77
N GLU A 26 26.84 24.12 -0.49
CA GLU A 26 26.85 25.47 -1.06
C GLU A 26 25.46 26.09 -1.09
N ASN A 27 24.45 25.33 -1.53
CA ASN A 27 23.05 25.78 -1.56
C ASN A 27 22.50 26.06 -0.16
N LEU A 28 22.76 25.19 0.84
CA LEU A 28 22.33 25.41 2.22
C LEU A 28 22.94 26.69 2.80
N LYS A 29 24.24 26.93 2.58
CA LYS A 29 24.89 28.19 2.97
C LYS A 29 24.27 29.40 2.30
N GLN A 30 24.03 29.31 0.98
CA GLN A 30 23.40 30.39 0.21
C GLN A 30 21.99 30.71 0.74
N LEU A 31 21.28 29.70 1.25
CA LEU A 31 19.95 29.83 1.87
C LEU A 31 20.02 30.24 3.36
N GLY A 32 21.20 30.51 3.91
CA GLY A 32 21.38 31.02 5.27
C GLY A 32 21.52 29.96 6.37
N VAL A 33 21.73 28.68 6.02
CA VAL A 33 21.99 27.62 6.99
C VAL A 33 23.47 27.68 7.41
N GLY A 34 23.71 28.06 8.67
CA GLY A 34 25.06 28.30 9.20
C GLY A 34 25.70 27.14 9.97
N ASP A 35 24.90 26.29 10.63
CA ASP A 35 25.40 25.15 11.42
C ASP A 35 25.36 23.86 10.58
N LEU A 36 26.51 23.53 10.00
CA LEU A 36 26.71 22.40 9.09
C LEU A 36 27.68 21.40 9.69
N LEU A 37 27.25 20.15 9.72
CA LEU A 37 28.04 18.98 10.08
C LEU A 37 28.13 18.06 8.85
N VAL A 38 29.29 17.46 8.64
CA VAL A 38 29.51 16.56 7.50
C VAL A 38 30.13 15.24 7.92
N PHE A 39 29.75 14.19 7.21
CA PHE A 39 30.34 12.86 7.29
C PHE A 39 30.63 12.35 5.87
N ASP A 40 31.83 11.83 5.66
CA ASP A 40 32.22 11.04 4.49
C ASP A 40 33.22 9.98 4.97
N VAL A 41 33.28 8.82 4.31
CA VAL A 41 34.26 7.77 4.66
C VAL A 41 35.68 8.17 4.26
N GLN A 42 35.84 8.99 3.21
CA GLN A 42 37.13 9.43 2.68
C GLN A 42 37.63 10.69 3.40
N ASP A 43 38.87 10.62 3.91
CA ASP A 43 39.45 11.68 4.73
C ASP A 43 39.78 12.96 3.95
N ASP A 44 40.22 12.81 2.71
CA ASP A 44 40.47 13.91 1.79
C ASP A 44 39.21 14.75 1.53
N ARG A 45 38.07 14.11 1.25
CA ARG A 45 36.79 14.82 1.05
C ARG A 45 36.33 15.57 2.29
N ARG A 46 36.51 14.97 3.47
CA ARG A 46 36.22 15.63 4.75
C ARG A 46 37.08 16.88 4.95
N ARG A 47 38.38 16.80 4.65
CA ARG A 47 39.32 17.94 4.75
C ARG A 47 38.96 19.04 3.77
N GLU A 48 38.69 18.70 2.51
CA GLU A 48 38.29 19.65 1.47
C GLU A 48 37.04 20.44 1.89
N VAL A 49 36.01 19.75 2.37
CA VAL A 49 34.76 20.40 2.81
C VAL A 49 34.99 21.28 4.04
N LYS A 50 35.85 20.86 4.98
CA LYS A 50 36.22 21.68 6.13
C LYS A 50 36.93 22.97 5.70
N GLU A 51 37.87 22.88 4.77
CA GLU A 51 38.61 24.04 4.26
C GLU A 51 37.71 24.98 3.47
N ARG A 52 36.88 24.44 2.57
CA ARG A 52 36.03 25.24 1.67
C ARG A 52 34.81 25.83 2.38
N PHE A 53 34.20 25.08 3.30
CA PHE A 53 32.94 25.46 3.93
C PHE A 53 33.03 25.72 5.44
N GLY A 54 34.15 25.43 6.11
CA GLY A 54 34.25 25.61 7.57
C GLY A 54 33.27 24.74 8.35
N ALA A 55 32.76 23.66 7.75
CA ALA A 55 31.81 22.76 8.39
C ALA A 55 32.49 21.91 9.49
N GLU A 56 31.75 21.55 10.53
CA GLU A 56 32.19 20.53 11.49
C GLU A 56 32.25 19.18 10.77
N VAL A 57 33.26 18.36 11.09
CA VAL A 57 33.51 17.08 10.44
C VAL A 57 33.40 15.96 11.46
N ALA A 58 32.62 14.93 11.14
CA ALA A 58 32.56 13.67 11.86
C ALA A 58 33.29 12.55 11.10
N THR A 59 33.91 11.62 11.83
CA THR A 59 34.67 10.48 11.28
C THR A 59 33.83 9.23 11.08
N ASP A 60 32.67 9.15 11.74
CA ASP A 60 31.71 8.07 11.63
C ASP A 60 30.28 8.61 11.78
N ILE A 61 29.31 7.89 11.24
CA ILE A 61 27.92 8.34 11.21
C ILE A 61 27.31 8.42 12.62
N SER A 62 27.68 7.53 13.52
CA SER A 62 27.14 7.48 14.89
C SER A 62 27.54 8.74 15.67
N THR A 63 28.81 9.14 15.61
CA THR A 63 29.27 10.39 16.24
C THR A 63 28.61 11.61 15.62
N ALA A 64 28.36 11.58 14.31
CA ALA A 64 27.63 12.65 13.63
C ALA A 64 26.18 12.77 14.14
N LEU A 65 25.47 11.65 14.27
CA LEU A 65 24.07 11.62 14.72
C LEU A 65 23.93 11.97 16.21
N CYS A 66 24.91 11.62 17.06
CA CYS A 66 24.95 12.02 18.47
C CYS A 66 24.97 13.55 18.67
N LYS A 67 25.29 14.32 17.62
CA LYS A 67 25.22 15.79 17.63
C LYS A 67 23.80 16.34 17.43
N ASN A 68 22.79 15.46 17.37
CA ASN A 68 21.36 15.77 17.21
C ASN A 68 21.07 16.73 16.04
N PRO A 69 21.47 16.41 14.80
CA PRO A 69 21.13 17.24 13.67
C PRO A 69 19.61 17.28 13.47
N LYS A 70 19.08 18.45 13.08
CA LYS A 70 17.67 18.66 12.74
C LYS A 70 17.29 17.86 11.48
N ALA A 71 18.16 17.89 10.48
CA ALA A 71 17.94 17.22 9.22
C ALA A 71 19.23 16.58 8.70
N ALA A 72 19.09 15.47 7.99
CA ALA A 72 20.16 14.80 7.27
C ALA A 72 19.91 14.90 5.77
N ILE A 73 20.96 15.25 5.02
CA ILE A 73 20.98 15.26 3.56
C ILE A 73 21.86 14.08 3.11
N ILE A 74 21.21 13.03 2.59
CA ILE A 74 21.84 11.78 2.20
C ILE A 74 22.30 11.92 0.75
N CYS A 75 23.62 12.00 0.57
CA CYS A 75 24.34 12.18 -0.69
C CYS A 75 25.40 11.08 -0.91
N SER A 76 25.28 9.97 -0.17
CA SER A 76 26.17 8.82 -0.28
C SER A 76 25.93 8.06 -1.59
N PRO A 77 26.73 7.05 -1.95
CA PRO A 77 26.36 6.13 -3.02
C PRO A 77 24.99 5.48 -2.78
N THR A 78 24.29 5.14 -3.88
CA THR A 78 22.89 4.68 -3.87
C THR A 78 22.61 3.50 -2.94
N HIS A 79 23.45 2.46 -2.96
CA HIS A 79 23.32 1.29 -2.09
C HIS A 79 23.36 1.60 -0.58
N LEU A 80 23.91 2.76 -0.19
CA LEU A 80 23.97 3.22 1.21
C LEU A 80 22.87 4.22 1.56
N HIS A 81 22.06 4.67 0.60
CA HIS A 81 21.01 5.68 0.86
C HIS A 81 20.08 5.25 1.99
N LEU A 82 19.60 4.01 1.92
CA LEU A 82 18.59 3.50 2.85
C LEU A 82 19.17 3.26 4.24
N GLU A 83 20.38 2.69 4.34
CA GLU A 83 21.07 2.50 5.62
C GLU A 83 21.27 3.84 6.34
N HIS A 84 21.80 4.84 5.63
CA HIS A 84 22.02 6.17 6.17
C HIS A 84 20.70 6.89 6.52
N ALA A 85 19.67 6.76 5.67
CA ALA A 85 18.36 7.33 5.91
C ALA A 85 17.70 6.72 7.15
N LEU A 86 17.76 5.41 7.33
CA LEU A 86 17.25 4.71 8.52
C LEU A 86 17.99 5.14 9.79
N ALA A 87 19.33 5.21 9.75
CA ALA A 87 20.13 5.67 10.89
C ALA A 87 19.74 7.11 11.29
N ALA A 88 19.62 8.01 10.32
CA ALA A 88 19.20 9.40 10.55
C ALA A 88 17.75 9.50 11.06
N ALA A 89 16.82 8.74 10.48
CA ALA A 89 15.42 8.71 10.90
C ALA A 89 15.27 8.24 12.36
N ARG A 90 15.99 7.17 12.74
CA ARG A 90 16.02 6.65 14.11
C ARG A 90 16.63 7.64 15.11
N ALA A 91 17.56 8.48 14.66
CA ALA A 91 18.08 9.61 15.43
C ALA A 91 17.14 10.82 15.48
N GLY A 92 15.98 10.78 14.80
CA GLY A 92 14.98 11.84 14.80
C GLY A 92 15.23 12.94 13.76
N CYS A 93 16.09 12.70 12.77
CA CYS A 93 16.36 13.68 11.71
C CYS A 93 15.25 13.69 10.67
N HIS A 94 14.85 14.88 10.21
CA HIS A 94 14.17 15.00 8.93
C HIS A 94 15.14 14.62 7.78
N LEU A 95 14.62 14.15 6.65
CA LEU A 95 15.44 13.55 5.61
C LEU A 95 15.31 14.28 4.28
N PHE A 96 16.44 14.51 3.64
CA PHE A 96 16.54 14.74 2.21
C PHE A 96 17.38 13.62 1.64
N ILE A 97 16.84 12.80 0.73
CA ILE A 97 17.54 11.66 0.16
C ILE A 97 17.77 11.94 -1.33
N GLU A 98 19.02 11.94 -1.77
CA GLU A 98 19.32 12.04 -3.21
C GLU A 98 18.72 10.88 -4.00
N LYS A 99 18.55 11.10 -5.30
CA LYS A 99 17.96 10.09 -6.19
C LYS A 99 19.02 9.06 -6.66
N PRO A 100 18.59 7.82 -6.96
CA PRO A 100 17.28 7.26 -6.67
C PRO A 100 17.11 7.00 -5.16
N LEU A 101 15.87 6.82 -4.70
CA LEU A 101 15.57 6.65 -3.27
C LEU A 101 16.42 5.54 -2.61
N ALA A 102 16.63 4.44 -3.32
CA ALA A 102 17.48 3.31 -2.94
C ALA A 102 17.84 2.51 -4.21
N ASP A 103 18.64 1.45 -4.08
CA ASP A 103 18.96 0.50 -5.14
C ASP A 103 18.00 -0.72 -5.18
N SER A 104 17.22 -0.93 -4.12
CA SER A 104 16.22 -1.99 -3.99
C SER A 104 14.99 -1.49 -3.21
N LEU A 105 13.94 -2.32 -3.15
CA LEU A 105 12.75 -2.01 -2.33
C LEU A 105 12.88 -2.49 -0.88
N ASP A 106 13.89 -3.31 -0.59
CA ASP A 106 14.07 -3.95 0.71
C ASP A 106 14.39 -2.89 1.76
N GLY A 107 13.67 -2.91 2.89
CA GLY A 107 13.82 -1.93 3.98
C GLY A 107 13.14 -0.58 3.77
N LEU A 108 12.53 -0.29 2.60
CA LEU A 108 11.77 0.95 2.41
C LEU A 108 10.54 1.05 3.31
N ASP A 109 9.83 -0.07 3.50
CA ASP A 109 8.67 -0.12 4.41
C ASP A 109 9.07 0.20 5.85
N GLU A 110 10.26 -0.23 6.27
CA GLU A 110 10.84 0.11 7.57
C GLU A 110 11.13 1.61 7.68
N LEU A 111 11.77 2.20 6.67
CA LEU A 111 12.05 3.64 6.64
C LEU A 111 10.76 4.47 6.70
N MET A 112 9.75 4.10 5.90
CA MET A 112 8.46 4.77 5.88
C MET A 112 7.74 4.65 7.23
N ALA A 113 7.81 3.49 7.89
CA ALA A 113 7.25 3.28 9.23
C ALA A 113 7.93 4.17 10.28
N GLU A 114 9.26 4.25 10.28
CA GLU A 114 10.03 5.11 11.19
C GLU A 114 9.66 6.59 11.02
N ILE A 115 9.59 7.07 9.77
CA ILE A 115 9.20 8.45 9.46
C ILE A 115 7.78 8.74 9.96
N LYS A 116 6.84 7.83 9.72
CA LYS A 116 5.45 7.98 10.17
C LYS A 116 5.36 7.99 11.70
N GLN A 117 6.01 7.04 12.38
CA GLN A 117 6.00 6.91 13.83
C GLN A 117 6.56 8.17 14.51
N ARG A 118 7.63 8.74 13.96
CA ARG A 118 8.31 9.91 14.50
C ARG A 118 7.80 11.24 13.96
N ARG A 119 6.84 11.20 13.02
CA ARG A 119 6.27 12.38 12.32
C ARG A 119 7.36 13.22 11.65
N LEU A 120 8.33 12.55 11.05
CA LEU A 120 9.44 13.19 10.33
C LEU A 120 8.97 13.65 8.95
N GLN A 121 9.73 14.59 8.38
CA GLN A 121 9.55 15.06 7.01
C GLN A 121 10.62 14.42 6.15
N ALA A 122 10.27 13.98 4.95
CA ALA A 122 11.20 13.32 4.04
C ALA A 122 10.94 13.75 2.59
N LEU A 123 12.01 14.10 1.88
CA LEU A 123 11.98 14.51 0.48
C LEU A 123 13.05 13.77 -0.34
N VAL A 124 12.71 13.40 -1.56
CA VAL A 124 13.62 12.74 -2.52
C VAL A 124 14.10 13.74 -3.58
N GLY A 125 15.40 13.69 -3.91
CA GLY A 125 16.13 14.67 -4.74
C GLY A 125 15.80 14.72 -6.24
N CYS A 126 14.54 14.56 -6.66
CA CYS A 126 14.13 14.65 -8.06
C CYS A 126 14.02 16.12 -8.54
N ASN A 127 15.16 16.75 -8.79
CA ASN A 127 15.27 18.18 -9.10
C ASN A 127 14.54 18.66 -10.38
N PHE A 128 14.27 17.79 -11.36
CA PHE A 128 13.61 18.18 -12.62
C PHE A 128 12.17 18.69 -12.44
N ARG A 129 11.49 18.37 -11.32
CA ARG A 129 10.19 18.97 -10.98
C ARG A 129 10.27 20.49 -10.76
N PHE A 130 11.47 21.03 -10.51
CA PHE A 130 11.73 22.47 -10.37
C PHE A 130 12.17 23.12 -11.69
N HIS A 131 12.31 22.37 -12.78
CA HIS A 131 12.73 22.92 -14.07
C HIS A 131 11.61 23.80 -14.67
N PRO A 132 11.89 25.07 -15.05
CA PRO A 132 10.86 25.98 -15.53
C PRO A 132 10.14 25.47 -16.78
N GLY A 133 10.88 24.87 -17.72
CA GLY A 133 10.30 24.24 -18.91
C GLY A 133 9.32 23.11 -18.57
N LEU A 134 9.67 22.21 -17.65
CA LEU A 134 8.78 21.07 -17.33
C LEU A 134 7.57 21.51 -16.51
N ARG A 135 7.72 22.52 -15.64
CA ARG A 135 6.58 23.17 -14.96
C ARG A 135 5.63 23.83 -15.96
N HIS A 136 6.16 24.45 -17.02
CA HIS A 136 5.32 24.99 -18.08
C HIS A 136 4.62 23.88 -18.88
N VAL A 137 5.31 22.78 -19.19
CA VAL A 137 4.68 21.59 -19.80
C VAL A 137 3.54 21.08 -18.91
N LYS A 138 3.75 20.95 -17.59
CA LYS A 138 2.70 20.54 -16.64
C LYS A 138 1.49 21.47 -16.70
N SER A 139 1.70 22.79 -16.70
CA SER A 139 0.62 23.78 -16.84
C SER A 139 -0.15 23.59 -18.15
N LEU A 140 0.54 23.41 -19.28
CA LEU A 140 -0.11 23.19 -20.58
C LEU A 140 -0.98 21.91 -20.57
N LEU A 141 -0.51 20.84 -19.94
CA LEU A 141 -1.29 19.60 -19.81
C LEU A 141 -2.50 19.79 -18.90
N ASP A 142 -2.34 20.49 -17.78
CA ASP A 142 -3.43 20.78 -16.83
C ASP A 142 -4.52 21.68 -17.44
N ASP A 143 -4.11 22.61 -18.30
CA ASP A 143 -5.01 23.48 -19.07
C ASP A 143 -5.66 22.78 -20.27
N GLY A 144 -5.37 21.48 -20.49
CA GLY A 144 -5.92 20.70 -21.61
C GLY A 144 -5.42 21.14 -22.99
N ALA A 145 -4.26 21.81 -23.07
CA ALA A 145 -3.76 22.47 -24.28
C ALA A 145 -3.62 21.57 -25.52
N ILE A 146 -3.53 20.25 -25.33
CA ILE A 146 -3.37 19.25 -26.39
C ILE A 146 -4.45 18.16 -26.35
N GLY A 147 -5.54 18.38 -25.60
CA GLY A 147 -6.58 17.38 -25.39
C GLY A 147 -6.08 16.14 -24.65
N LYS A 148 -6.68 14.99 -24.93
CA LYS A 148 -6.28 13.71 -24.32
C LYS A 148 -4.89 13.30 -24.78
N ILE A 149 -4.03 12.92 -23.83
CA ILE A 149 -2.67 12.46 -24.12
C ILE A 149 -2.70 11.07 -24.78
N ILE A 150 -2.00 10.93 -25.91
CA ILE A 150 -1.90 9.68 -26.68
C ILE A 150 -0.55 9.00 -26.47
N SER A 151 0.55 9.77 -26.55
CA SER A 151 1.90 9.22 -26.36
C SER A 151 2.90 10.25 -25.86
N ALA A 152 3.99 9.76 -25.27
CA ALA A 152 5.15 10.58 -24.93
C ALA A 152 6.46 9.89 -25.28
N ARG A 153 7.47 10.67 -25.65
CA ARG A 153 8.82 10.21 -25.93
C ARG A 153 9.81 11.06 -25.16
N ALA A 154 10.51 10.47 -24.20
CA ALA A 154 11.62 11.13 -23.54
C ALA A 154 12.93 10.54 -24.03
N HIS A 155 13.93 11.39 -24.20
CA HIS A 155 15.27 10.98 -24.59
C HIS A 155 16.27 11.64 -23.66
N PHE A 156 17.12 10.82 -23.05
CA PHE A 156 18.34 11.24 -22.38
C PHE A 156 19.55 10.54 -23.00
N GLY A 157 20.65 11.27 -23.17
CA GLY A 157 21.92 10.69 -23.54
C GLY A 157 23.08 11.62 -23.26
N TYR A 158 24.15 11.13 -22.64
CA TYR A 158 25.39 11.89 -22.47
C TYR A 158 26.58 10.99 -22.16
N TYR A 159 27.73 11.26 -22.79
CA TYR A 159 28.92 10.43 -22.69
C TYR A 159 29.45 10.40 -21.26
N LEU A 160 29.35 9.25 -20.58
CA LEU A 160 29.69 9.10 -19.15
C LEU A 160 31.07 9.66 -18.78
N PRO A 161 32.15 9.43 -19.57
CA PRO A 161 33.45 10.04 -19.29
C PRO A 161 33.49 11.57 -19.29
N ASP A 162 32.55 12.23 -19.98
CA ASP A 162 32.47 13.69 -20.05
C ASP A 162 31.64 14.29 -18.90
N TRP A 163 31.06 13.48 -18.00
CA TRP A 163 30.27 13.97 -16.87
C TRP A 163 31.16 14.65 -15.82
N HIS A 164 32.30 14.02 -15.52
CA HIS A 164 33.31 14.52 -14.60
C HIS A 164 34.70 14.38 -15.26
N PRO A 165 35.08 15.28 -16.19
CA PRO A 165 36.29 15.11 -17.01
C PRO A 165 37.61 15.01 -16.22
N MET A 166 37.60 15.45 -14.96
CA MET A 166 38.76 15.42 -14.06
C MET A 166 38.83 14.13 -13.22
N GLU A 167 37.80 13.29 -13.26
CA GLU A 167 37.69 12.06 -12.49
C GLU A 167 37.72 10.83 -13.42
N ASP A 168 38.22 9.72 -12.89
CA ASP A 168 38.19 8.46 -13.60
C ASP A 168 36.78 7.84 -13.52
N TYR A 169 35.99 7.99 -14.58
CA TYR A 169 34.60 7.53 -14.63
C TYR A 169 34.40 6.06 -14.23
N ARG A 170 35.41 5.21 -14.42
CA ARG A 170 35.37 3.78 -14.08
C ARG A 170 35.28 3.52 -12.58
N LYS A 171 35.66 4.50 -11.77
CA LYS A 171 35.61 4.45 -10.30
C LYS A 171 34.32 5.03 -9.74
N ASN A 172 33.49 5.66 -10.58
CA ASN A 172 32.26 6.30 -10.15
C ASN A 172 31.17 5.25 -9.92
N TYR A 173 30.20 5.56 -9.06
CA TYR A 173 29.11 4.63 -8.74
C TYR A 173 28.30 4.27 -10.00
N SER A 174 28.12 5.21 -10.95
CA SER A 174 27.45 5.00 -12.23
C SER A 174 27.99 3.81 -13.03
N ALA A 175 29.31 3.55 -12.91
CA ALA A 175 30.02 2.48 -13.61
C ALA A 175 29.92 1.11 -12.92
N GLN A 176 29.42 1.07 -11.68
CA GLN A 176 29.43 -0.11 -10.80
C GLN A 176 28.00 -0.54 -10.41
N ALA A 177 27.53 -1.64 -10.97
CA ALA A 177 26.20 -2.21 -10.70
C ALA A 177 26.00 -2.51 -9.21
N SER A 178 27.04 -3.00 -8.52
CA SER A 178 27.04 -3.30 -7.09
C SER A 178 26.84 -2.07 -6.19
N MET A 179 27.09 -0.86 -6.70
CA MET A 179 26.88 0.39 -5.98
C MET A 179 25.52 1.04 -6.28
N GLY A 180 24.68 0.37 -7.08
CA GLY A 180 23.42 0.90 -7.60
C GLY A 180 23.59 1.75 -8.87
N GLY A 181 24.68 1.57 -9.61
CA GLY A 181 24.94 2.24 -10.89
C GLY A 181 24.12 1.71 -12.06
N GLY A 182 24.37 2.26 -13.25
CA GLY A 182 23.65 1.96 -14.50
C GLY A 182 22.67 3.06 -14.89
N VAL A 183 22.51 3.28 -16.21
CA VAL A 183 21.83 4.48 -16.71
C VAL A 183 20.39 4.61 -16.21
N VAL A 184 19.67 3.51 -15.96
CA VAL A 184 18.27 3.56 -15.53
C VAL A 184 18.13 4.10 -14.10
N LEU A 185 19.02 3.70 -13.17
CA LEU A 185 18.99 4.20 -11.80
C LEU A 185 19.58 5.61 -11.69
N ASP A 186 20.64 5.91 -12.44
CA ASP A 186 21.22 7.25 -12.48
C ASP A 186 20.26 8.29 -13.08
N ARG A 187 19.43 7.86 -14.04
CA ARG A 187 18.48 8.68 -14.81
C ARG A 187 17.02 8.37 -14.47
N VAL A 188 16.75 8.06 -13.20
CA VAL A 188 15.36 7.97 -12.70
C VAL A 188 14.55 9.27 -12.88
N HIS A 189 15.20 10.40 -13.16
CA HIS A 189 14.51 11.65 -13.47
C HIS A 189 13.57 11.50 -14.66
N GLU A 190 14.00 10.84 -15.72
CA GLU A 190 13.20 10.58 -16.93
C GLU A 190 11.94 9.78 -16.61
N ILE A 191 12.06 8.79 -15.71
CA ILE A 191 10.91 8.03 -15.21
C ILE A 191 10.01 8.92 -14.33
N ASP A 192 10.61 9.70 -13.42
CA ASP A 192 9.89 10.59 -12.51
C ASP A 192 9.07 11.65 -13.23
N TYR A 193 9.71 12.49 -14.06
CA TYR A 193 8.99 13.62 -14.66
C TYR A 193 7.96 13.15 -15.69
N VAL A 194 8.20 12.05 -16.42
CA VAL A 194 7.18 11.50 -17.34
C VAL A 194 5.99 10.97 -16.54
N ARG A 195 6.21 10.24 -15.44
CA ARG A 195 5.11 9.81 -14.54
C ARG A 195 4.39 11.02 -13.93
N TRP A 196 5.10 12.04 -13.49
CA TRP A 196 4.51 13.26 -12.91
C TRP A 196 3.62 14.01 -13.91
N LEU A 197 4.01 14.05 -15.19
CA LEU A 197 3.26 14.72 -16.25
C LEU A 197 2.06 13.90 -16.75
N LEU A 198 2.20 12.58 -16.90
CA LEU A 198 1.21 11.71 -17.55
C LEU A 198 0.33 10.89 -16.59
N GLY A 199 0.73 10.81 -15.31
CA GLY A 199 0.06 10.00 -14.29
C GLY A 199 0.68 8.61 -14.10
N GLU A 200 -0.07 7.71 -13.45
CA GLU A 200 0.46 6.41 -13.04
C GLU A 200 0.80 5.47 -14.20
N VAL A 201 1.91 4.75 -14.05
CA VAL A 201 2.31 3.66 -14.94
C VAL A 201 1.63 2.36 -14.50
N THR A 202 1.10 1.61 -15.46
CA THR A 202 0.40 0.33 -15.25
C THR A 202 1.12 -0.88 -15.83
N GLU A 203 1.97 -0.69 -16.84
CA GLU A 203 2.81 -1.75 -17.41
C GLU A 203 4.16 -1.18 -17.84
N VAL A 204 5.19 -2.02 -17.81
CA VAL A 204 6.53 -1.71 -18.31
C VAL A 204 7.07 -2.85 -19.16
N ALA A 205 7.74 -2.52 -20.26
CA ALA A 205 8.56 -3.44 -21.03
C ALA A 205 9.90 -2.75 -21.35
N ALA A 206 11.03 -3.43 -21.21
CA ALA A 206 12.32 -2.81 -21.45
C ALA A 206 13.32 -3.71 -22.18
N MET A 207 14.27 -3.09 -22.87
CA MET A 207 15.47 -3.70 -23.41
C MET A 207 16.67 -2.87 -22.93
N MET A 208 17.62 -3.53 -22.28
CA MET A 208 18.78 -2.91 -21.67
C MET A 208 20.02 -3.69 -22.03
N ASN A 209 21.15 -3.01 -22.21
CA ASN A 209 22.40 -3.68 -22.52
C ASN A 209 23.61 -2.88 -22.01
N HIS A 210 24.75 -3.55 -21.96
CA HIS A 210 26.06 -2.93 -22.06
C HIS A 210 26.56 -3.15 -23.49
N ALA A 211 26.30 -2.17 -24.35
CA ALA A 211 26.52 -2.30 -25.80
C ALA A 211 27.81 -1.61 -26.29
N SER A 212 28.43 -0.77 -25.46
CA SER A 212 29.57 0.06 -25.84
C SER A 212 30.92 -0.48 -25.38
N SER A 213 31.97 0.28 -25.70
CA SER A 213 33.34 0.01 -25.24
C SER A 213 33.67 0.66 -23.88
N LEU A 214 32.68 1.20 -23.16
CA LEU A 214 32.90 1.76 -21.83
C LEU A 214 33.32 0.65 -20.87
N GLN A 215 34.31 0.93 -20.02
CA GLN A 215 34.83 -0.04 -19.04
C GLN A 215 33.99 0.02 -17.76
N ILE A 216 32.73 -0.41 -17.86
CA ILE A 216 31.75 -0.44 -16.77
C ILE A 216 31.12 -1.85 -16.67
N ASP A 217 30.55 -2.21 -15.52
CA ASP A 217 29.81 -3.48 -15.34
C ASP A 217 28.28 -3.29 -15.25
N SER A 218 27.82 -2.04 -15.34
CA SER A 218 26.43 -1.63 -15.37
C SER A 218 25.91 -1.46 -16.81
N GLU A 219 24.59 -1.33 -16.99
CA GLU A 219 24.03 -1.03 -18.30
C GLU A 219 24.42 0.38 -18.78
N ASP A 220 24.71 0.52 -20.08
CA ASP A 220 25.04 1.81 -20.72
C ASP A 220 23.96 2.34 -21.66
N VAL A 221 22.95 1.51 -21.98
CA VAL A 221 21.81 1.88 -22.81
C VAL A 221 20.53 1.17 -22.36
N ALA A 222 19.42 1.89 -22.38
CA ALA A 222 18.10 1.39 -22.07
C ALA A 222 17.03 2.00 -22.99
N GLU A 223 16.15 1.12 -23.48
CA GLU A 223 14.89 1.46 -24.14
C GLU A 223 13.74 0.94 -23.26
N ILE A 224 12.89 1.83 -22.77
CA ILE A 224 11.80 1.49 -21.86
C ILE A 224 10.47 1.94 -22.46
N LEU A 225 9.52 1.01 -22.58
CA LEU A 225 8.13 1.26 -22.94
C LEU A 225 7.25 1.24 -21.69
N LEU A 226 6.40 2.24 -21.56
CA LEU A 226 5.49 2.43 -20.44
C LEU A 226 4.04 2.49 -20.94
N ARG A 227 3.11 1.86 -20.22
CA ARG A 227 1.67 2.10 -20.39
C ARG A 227 1.13 2.87 -19.19
N PHE A 228 0.44 3.97 -19.45
CA PHE A 228 -0.15 4.80 -18.40
C PHE A 228 -1.61 4.40 -18.11
N GLN A 229 -2.07 4.71 -16.90
CA GLN A 229 -3.46 4.49 -16.49
C GLN A 229 -4.46 5.25 -17.37
N CYS A 230 -4.07 6.42 -17.87
CA CYS A 230 -4.86 7.22 -18.82
C CYS A 230 -4.95 6.60 -20.23
N GLY A 231 -4.28 5.46 -20.47
CA GLY A 231 -4.25 4.75 -21.75
C GLY A 231 -3.11 5.15 -22.68
N ALA A 232 -2.40 6.24 -22.38
CA ALA A 232 -1.24 6.69 -23.15
C ALA A 232 -0.08 5.66 -23.12
N ILE A 233 0.76 5.70 -24.15
CA ILE A 233 1.99 4.90 -24.24
C ILE A 233 3.20 5.84 -24.24
N GLY A 234 4.17 5.57 -23.37
CA GLY A 234 5.44 6.30 -23.32
C GLY A 234 6.62 5.47 -23.78
N SER A 235 7.63 6.11 -24.34
CA SER A 235 8.96 5.52 -24.57
C SER A 235 10.05 6.39 -23.95
N LEU A 236 10.99 5.77 -23.24
CA LEU A 236 12.17 6.42 -22.67
C LEU A 236 13.42 5.81 -23.29
N HIS A 237 14.24 6.63 -23.94
CA HIS A 237 15.61 6.30 -24.32
C HIS A 237 16.57 6.90 -23.31
N MET A 238 17.51 6.10 -22.81
CA MET A 238 18.54 6.54 -21.86
C MET A 238 19.88 5.90 -22.17
N ASP A 239 20.95 6.71 -22.30
CA ASP A 239 22.27 6.17 -22.61
C ASP A 239 23.46 6.95 -22.00
N TYR A 240 24.61 6.27 -21.89
CA TYR A 240 25.92 6.80 -21.47
C TYR A 240 26.91 7.03 -22.62
N VAL A 241 26.49 6.88 -23.87
CA VAL A 241 27.38 6.72 -25.03
C VAL A 241 27.31 7.91 -25.98
N ARG A 242 26.25 8.70 -25.91
CA ARG A 242 25.99 9.86 -26.77
C ARG A 242 27.01 10.95 -26.54
N ARG A 243 27.73 11.33 -27.59
CA ARG A 243 28.82 12.34 -27.56
C ARG A 243 28.36 13.79 -27.33
N THR A 244 27.07 14.04 -27.27
CA THR A 244 26.50 15.36 -26.98
C THR A 244 25.43 15.21 -25.91
N TYR A 245 25.34 16.16 -24.98
CA TYR A 245 24.28 16.17 -23.97
C TYR A 245 22.91 16.29 -24.66
N GLY A 246 22.03 15.32 -24.49
CA GLY A 246 20.67 15.26 -25.03
C GLY A 246 19.64 15.01 -23.91
N CYS A 247 18.62 15.86 -23.81
CA CYS A 247 17.53 15.75 -22.81
C CYS A 247 16.30 16.47 -23.38
N THR A 248 15.35 15.68 -23.89
CA THR A 248 14.16 16.18 -24.59
C THR A 248 12.93 15.37 -24.22
N LEU A 249 11.76 15.98 -24.36
CA LEU A 249 10.46 15.35 -24.20
C LEU A 249 9.52 15.79 -25.32
N GLU A 250 8.84 14.85 -25.92
CA GLU A 250 7.73 15.08 -26.84
C GLU A 250 6.47 14.45 -26.26
N ILE A 251 5.35 15.18 -26.28
CA ILE A 251 4.03 14.68 -25.87
C ILE A 251 3.06 14.95 -27.00
N THR A 252 2.37 13.91 -27.46
CA THR A 252 1.32 14.01 -28.47
C THR A 252 -0.03 13.77 -27.80
N GLY A 253 -0.97 14.69 -28.01
CA GLY A 253 -2.37 14.55 -27.63
C GLY A 253 -3.30 14.62 -28.84
N GLU A 254 -4.60 14.44 -28.63
CA GLU A 254 -5.62 14.48 -29.69
C GLU A 254 -5.73 15.85 -30.38
N GLU A 255 -5.44 16.93 -29.67
CA GLU A 255 -5.64 18.30 -30.13
C GLU A 255 -4.33 19.09 -30.23
N GLY A 256 -3.18 18.45 -30.04
CA GLY A 256 -1.90 19.15 -30.12
C GLY A 256 -0.66 18.33 -29.79
N THR A 257 0.48 19.03 -29.77
CA THR A 257 1.79 18.43 -29.53
C THR A 257 2.65 19.38 -28.71
N ILE A 258 3.39 18.87 -27.72
CA ILE A 258 4.35 19.63 -26.91
C ILE A 258 5.75 19.07 -27.10
N HIS A 259 6.72 19.92 -27.42
CA HIS A 259 8.14 19.62 -27.45
C HIS A 259 8.86 20.42 -26.36
N TRP A 260 9.62 19.74 -25.52
CA TRP A 260 10.53 20.35 -24.56
C TRP A 260 11.97 19.95 -24.90
N SER A 261 12.86 20.94 -24.89
CA SER A 261 14.30 20.74 -25.04
C SER A 261 15.05 21.45 -23.93
N TYR A 262 15.84 20.69 -23.17
CA TYR A 262 16.74 21.25 -22.16
C TYR A 262 17.83 22.12 -22.82
N GLN A 263 18.51 21.59 -23.84
CA GLN A 263 19.58 22.27 -24.57
C GLN A 263 19.06 23.49 -25.31
N GLY A 264 17.90 23.37 -25.93
CA GLY A 264 17.25 24.46 -26.64
C GLY A 264 16.69 25.55 -25.72
N SER A 265 16.64 25.31 -24.39
CA SER A 265 16.03 26.21 -23.41
C SER A 265 14.62 26.66 -23.79
N ASN A 266 13.82 25.74 -24.35
CA ASN A 266 12.46 26.05 -24.79
C ASN A 266 11.45 24.92 -24.58
N VAL A 267 10.19 25.36 -24.54
CA VAL A 267 9.00 24.53 -24.74
C VAL A 267 8.26 25.09 -25.95
N ARG A 268 7.97 24.24 -26.92
CA ARG A 268 7.14 24.56 -28.08
C ARG A 268 5.88 23.73 -28.02
N TRP A 269 4.73 24.30 -28.33
CA TRP A 269 3.50 23.53 -28.43
C TRP A 269 2.63 23.97 -29.59
N TYR A 270 1.98 23.01 -30.21
CA TYR A 270 1.04 23.18 -31.29
C TYR A 270 -0.37 22.91 -30.77
N ARG A 271 -1.33 23.75 -31.16
CA ARG A 271 -2.76 23.54 -30.89
C ARG A 271 -3.53 23.42 -32.19
N ALA A 272 -4.35 22.39 -32.34
CA ALA A 272 -5.17 22.15 -33.52
C ALA A 272 -6.20 23.28 -33.73
N GLU A 273 -6.76 23.83 -32.66
CA GLU A 273 -7.73 24.94 -32.69
C GLU A 273 -7.18 26.18 -33.43
N THR A 274 -5.92 26.52 -33.19
CA THR A 274 -5.29 27.72 -33.78
C THR A 274 -4.44 27.39 -35.01
N ALA A 275 -4.10 26.12 -35.21
CA ALA A 275 -3.14 25.65 -36.21
C ALA A 275 -1.76 26.33 -36.14
N LEU A 276 -1.34 26.77 -34.95
CA LEU A 276 -0.09 27.50 -34.74
C LEU A 276 0.81 26.83 -33.71
N TRP A 277 2.12 26.95 -33.93
CA TRP A 277 3.13 26.68 -32.93
C TRP A 277 3.36 27.91 -32.06
N GLN A 278 3.34 27.71 -30.75
CA GLN A 278 3.75 28.67 -29.76
C GLN A 278 5.09 28.22 -29.15
N THR A 279 5.89 29.17 -28.67
CA THR A 279 7.20 28.89 -28.09
C THR A 279 7.38 29.73 -26.83
N LEU A 280 7.71 29.06 -25.73
CA LEU A 280 8.29 29.67 -24.55
C LEU A 280 9.79 29.39 -24.57
N GLN A 281 10.57 30.45 -24.71
CA GLN A 281 12.04 30.41 -24.63
C GLN A 281 12.46 31.08 -23.32
N TRP A 282 13.39 30.48 -22.59
CA TRP A 282 14.03 31.12 -21.45
C TRP A 282 15.52 31.40 -21.73
N PRO A 283 16.13 32.34 -21.00
CA PRO A 283 17.58 32.57 -21.05
C PRO A 283 18.35 31.32 -20.66
N PRO A 284 19.67 31.23 -20.97
CA PRO A 284 20.50 30.14 -20.50
C PRO A 284 20.29 29.86 -19.01
N TYR A 285 19.96 28.61 -18.69
CA TYR A 285 19.55 28.20 -17.35
C TYR A 285 20.72 27.55 -16.62
N GLU A 286 21.07 28.08 -15.45
CA GLU A 286 22.09 27.45 -14.61
C GLU A 286 21.51 26.21 -13.94
N THR A 287 22.10 25.05 -14.23
CA THR A 287 21.66 23.75 -13.67
C THR A 287 21.49 23.78 -12.15
N ASN A 288 22.32 24.53 -11.42
CA ASN A 288 22.24 24.63 -9.95
C ASN A 288 20.95 25.29 -9.45
N GLN A 289 20.26 26.11 -10.26
CA GLN A 289 19.01 26.76 -9.85
C GLN A 289 17.94 25.72 -9.47
N MET A 290 17.83 24.59 -10.19
CA MET A 290 16.90 23.52 -9.78
C MET A 290 17.23 22.95 -8.39
N TYR A 291 18.52 22.77 -8.09
CA TYR A 291 18.96 22.23 -6.80
C TYR A 291 18.75 23.24 -5.67
N LEU A 292 18.99 24.53 -5.93
CA LEU A 292 18.74 25.61 -4.99
C LEU A 292 17.23 25.74 -4.68
N GLU A 293 16.38 25.72 -5.70
CA GLU A 293 14.91 25.73 -5.51
C GLU A 293 14.42 24.49 -4.75
N MET A 294 14.96 23.32 -5.08
CA MET A 294 14.64 22.08 -4.38
C MET A 294 15.04 22.12 -2.90
N MET A 295 16.22 22.64 -2.58
CA MET A 295 16.67 22.78 -1.20
C MET A 295 15.86 23.85 -0.45
N ARG A 296 15.50 24.97 -1.12
CA ARG A 296 14.58 25.98 -0.56
C ARG A 296 13.21 25.39 -0.26
N HIS A 297 12.68 24.56 -1.15
CA HIS A 297 11.44 23.83 -0.93
C HIS A 297 11.55 22.89 0.27
N PHE A 298 12.65 22.13 0.41
CA PHE A 298 12.87 21.30 1.59
C PHE A 298 12.86 22.12 2.89
N LEU A 299 13.51 23.29 2.93
CA LEU A 299 13.47 24.16 4.11
C LEU A 299 12.04 24.64 4.45
N ARG A 300 11.21 24.92 3.44
CA ARG A 300 9.81 25.30 3.62
C ARG A 300 8.95 24.13 4.11
N VAL A 301 9.21 22.92 3.64
CA VAL A 301 8.60 21.68 4.17
C VAL A 301 8.96 21.49 5.65
N LEU A 302 10.22 21.71 6.03
CA LEU A 302 10.64 21.67 7.44
C LEU A 302 10.01 22.75 8.31
N ALA A 303 9.57 23.87 7.71
CA ALA A 303 8.85 24.94 8.38
C ALA A 303 7.33 24.69 8.44
N GLY A 304 6.81 23.65 7.77
CA GLY A 304 5.38 23.37 7.65
C GLY A 304 4.65 24.33 6.70
N GLU A 305 5.38 25.02 5.82
CA GLU A 305 4.82 25.99 4.87
C GLU A 305 4.35 25.33 3.57
N GLU A 306 4.94 24.19 3.20
CA GLU A 306 4.64 23.44 1.97
C GLU A 306 4.65 21.93 2.22
N GLU A 307 3.86 21.19 1.44
CA GLU A 307 3.93 19.73 1.39
C GLU A 307 5.04 19.28 0.43
N PRO A 308 5.74 18.16 0.72
CA PRO A 308 6.82 17.68 -0.12
C PRO A 308 6.34 17.29 -1.52
N LEU A 309 6.84 18.00 -2.54
CA LEU A 309 6.57 17.70 -3.95
C LEU A 309 7.04 16.31 -4.37
N MET A 310 8.05 15.78 -3.69
CA MET A 310 8.65 14.47 -3.95
C MET A 310 8.82 13.70 -2.64
N ASN A 311 7.72 13.23 -2.07
CA ASN A 311 7.73 12.42 -0.85
C ASN A 311 8.23 10.98 -1.08
N LEU A 312 8.37 10.19 -0.02
CA LEU A 312 8.85 8.81 -0.12
C LEU A 312 7.93 7.89 -0.91
N SER A 313 6.61 8.09 -0.86
CA SER A 313 5.66 7.26 -1.62
C SER A 313 5.86 7.48 -3.13
N GLU A 314 6.05 8.73 -3.54
CA GLU A 314 6.41 9.09 -4.91
C GLU A 314 7.77 8.48 -5.30
N GLY A 315 8.77 8.58 -4.41
CA GLY A 315 10.11 8.04 -4.66
C GLY A 315 10.12 6.52 -4.80
N ARG A 316 9.37 5.83 -3.93
CA ARG A 316 9.13 4.38 -4.00
C ARG A 316 8.50 4.00 -5.33
N ARG A 317 7.52 4.78 -5.80
CA ARG A 317 6.82 4.48 -7.06
C ARG A 317 7.75 4.61 -8.28
N VAL A 318 8.57 5.65 -8.33
CA VAL A 318 9.59 5.82 -9.38
C VAL A 318 10.60 4.67 -9.35
N LEU A 319 11.08 4.30 -8.16
CA LEU A 319 12.01 3.18 -8.00
C LEU A 319 11.39 1.84 -8.42
N GLN A 320 10.13 1.57 -8.09
CA GLN A 320 9.40 0.37 -8.55
C GLN A 320 9.37 0.27 -10.07
N ILE A 321 9.14 1.38 -10.78
CA ILE A 321 9.13 1.40 -12.25
C ILE A 321 10.53 1.11 -12.80
N ALA A 322 11.57 1.74 -12.23
CA ALA A 322 12.96 1.52 -12.64
C ALA A 322 13.42 0.07 -12.46
N LEU A 323 13.12 -0.53 -11.30
CA LEU A 323 13.47 -1.92 -11.00
C LEU A 323 12.66 -2.90 -11.86
N ALA A 324 11.38 -2.62 -12.11
CA ALA A 324 10.58 -3.44 -13.02
C ALA A 324 11.03 -3.33 -14.47
N ALA A 325 11.59 -2.19 -14.91
CA ALA A 325 12.23 -2.10 -16.23
C ALA A 325 13.44 -3.05 -16.32
N ARG A 326 14.32 -3.05 -15.31
CA ARG A 326 15.45 -3.99 -15.22
C ARG A 326 14.99 -5.44 -15.26
N GLN A 327 14.01 -5.80 -14.43
CA GLN A 327 13.44 -7.14 -14.39
C GLN A 327 12.80 -7.52 -15.73
N SER A 328 12.06 -6.61 -16.36
CA SER A 328 11.45 -6.85 -17.67
C SER A 328 12.47 -7.18 -18.76
N SER A 329 13.60 -6.45 -18.77
CA SER A 329 14.69 -6.71 -19.72
C SER A 329 15.36 -8.06 -19.47
N GLN A 330 15.55 -8.45 -18.20
CA GLN A 330 16.14 -9.73 -17.84
C GLN A 330 15.23 -10.90 -18.21
N GLU A 331 13.92 -10.76 -17.98
CA GLU A 331 12.94 -11.82 -18.22
C GLU A 331 12.42 -11.87 -19.67
N GLY A 332 12.73 -10.86 -20.49
CA GLY A 332 12.29 -10.78 -21.88
C GLY A 332 10.77 -10.65 -22.05
N ARG A 333 10.07 -10.10 -21.05
CA ARG A 333 8.59 -9.98 -21.06
C ARG A 333 8.12 -8.67 -20.45
N ARG A 334 6.91 -8.25 -20.85
CA ARG A 334 6.20 -7.12 -20.23
C ARG A 334 5.80 -7.47 -18.79
N LEU A 335 5.99 -6.52 -17.86
CA LEU A 335 5.55 -6.62 -16.48
C LEU A 335 4.36 -5.70 -16.22
N SER A 336 3.40 -6.17 -15.42
CA SER A 336 2.30 -5.33 -14.91
C SER A 336 2.72 -4.67 -13.61
N LEU A 337 2.51 -3.36 -13.53
CA LEU A 337 2.72 -2.51 -12.35
C LEU A 337 1.42 -2.07 -11.69
N ARG A 338 0.27 -2.55 -12.18
CA ARG A 338 -0.98 -2.40 -11.46
C ARG A 338 -0.81 -3.08 -10.10
N LYS A 339 -1.34 -2.47 -9.02
CA LYS A 339 -1.72 -3.27 -7.86
C LYS A 339 -2.49 -4.48 -8.40
N ALA A 340 -2.22 -5.68 -7.90
CA ALA A 340 -2.93 -6.88 -8.31
C ALA A 340 -4.42 -6.53 -8.50
N ALA A 341 -5.03 -7.03 -9.59
CA ALA A 341 -6.42 -6.75 -9.92
C ALA A 341 -7.27 -6.76 -8.64
N PRO A 342 -8.27 -5.87 -8.49
CA PRO A 342 -9.07 -5.81 -7.26
C PRO A 342 -9.45 -7.24 -6.90
N LYS A 343 -8.91 -7.71 -5.76
CA LYS A 343 -9.08 -9.07 -5.31
C LYS A 343 -10.58 -9.36 -5.34
N LYS A 344 -11.03 -10.39 -6.04
CA LYS A 344 -12.44 -10.76 -6.01
C LYS A 344 -12.78 -11.16 -4.58
N ILE A 345 -13.56 -10.31 -3.91
CA ILE A 345 -13.97 -10.52 -2.52
C ILE A 345 -15.30 -11.25 -2.54
N ILE A 346 -15.33 -12.43 -1.96
CA ILE A 346 -16.54 -13.24 -1.86
C ILE A 346 -16.97 -13.38 -0.41
N GLY A 347 -18.27 -13.28 -0.16
CA GLY A 347 -18.87 -13.63 1.11
C GLY A 347 -19.39 -15.05 1.07
N ILE A 348 -18.88 -15.93 1.92
CA ILE A 348 -19.37 -17.29 2.04
C ILE A 348 -20.18 -17.40 3.32
N ILE A 349 -21.43 -17.86 3.18
CA ILE A 349 -22.35 -18.14 4.27
C ILE A 349 -22.40 -19.66 4.46
N GLN A 350 -21.92 -20.17 5.59
CA GLN A 350 -22.13 -21.60 5.92
C GLN A 350 -23.50 -21.84 6.52
N ALA A 351 -24.28 -22.73 5.93
CA ALA A 351 -25.58 -23.13 6.46
C ALA A 351 -25.80 -24.63 6.23
N ARG A 352 -26.45 -25.30 7.19
CA ARG A 352 -26.99 -26.66 7.05
C ARG A 352 -28.28 -26.79 7.85
N MET A 353 -29.08 -27.81 7.55
CA MET A 353 -30.27 -28.20 8.32
C MET A 353 -29.87 -28.95 9.60
N GLY A 354 -28.74 -29.67 9.57
CA GLY A 354 -28.22 -30.41 10.71
C GLY A 354 -27.81 -29.51 11.88
N SER A 355 -28.46 -29.68 13.03
CA SER A 355 -28.16 -28.98 14.28
C SER A 355 -28.62 -29.85 15.45
N SER A 356 -27.79 -29.98 16.49
CA SER A 356 -28.11 -30.79 17.68
C SER A 356 -29.10 -30.09 18.61
N ARG A 357 -28.95 -28.77 18.80
CA ARG A 357 -29.77 -27.97 19.72
C ARG A 357 -31.08 -27.48 19.10
N LEU A 358 -31.04 -27.07 17.83
CA LEU A 358 -32.19 -26.54 17.10
C LEU A 358 -32.17 -27.00 15.64
N PRO A 359 -32.70 -28.19 15.33
CA PRO A 359 -32.73 -28.72 13.96
C PRO A 359 -33.43 -27.78 12.98
N GLY A 360 -32.82 -27.54 11.82
CA GLY A 360 -33.38 -26.67 10.77
C GLY A 360 -33.30 -25.17 11.05
N LYS A 361 -32.55 -24.72 12.06
CA LYS A 361 -32.44 -23.30 12.47
C LYS A 361 -32.22 -22.31 11.32
N SER A 362 -31.35 -22.65 10.36
CA SER A 362 -31.05 -21.81 9.19
C SER A 362 -32.28 -21.51 8.32
N MET A 363 -33.27 -22.40 8.31
CA MET A 363 -34.48 -22.32 7.48
C MET A 363 -35.74 -21.92 8.25
N MET A 364 -35.65 -21.69 9.57
CA MET A 364 -36.79 -21.28 10.37
C MET A 364 -37.26 -19.87 9.98
N ASP A 365 -38.56 -19.63 10.09
CA ASP A 365 -39.14 -18.31 9.78
C ASP A 365 -38.75 -17.26 10.81
N LEU A 366 -38.18 -16.16 10.31
CA LEU A 366 -37.89 -14.93 11.03
C LEU A 366 -38.45 -13.78 10.19
N ALA A 367 -39.51 -13.14 10.69
CA ALA A 367 -40.16 -12.01 10.01
C ALA A 367 -40.57 -12.31 8.54
N GLY A 368 -41.11 -13.50 8.27
CA GLY A 368 -41.60 -13.90 6.95
C GLY A 368 -40.53 -14.40 5.97
N LYS A 369 -39.28 -14.58 6.43
CA LYS A 369 -38.17 -15.12 5.63
C LYS A 369 -37.36 -16.14 6.43
N PRO A 370 -36.72 -17.13 5.79
CA PRO A 370 -35.74 -18.00 6.44
C PRO A 370 -34.60 -17.21 7.10
N VAL A 371 -34.10 -17.66 8.26
CA VAL A 371 -32.96 -17.03 8.97
C VAL A 371 -31.77 -16.75 8.04
N VAL A 372 -31.36 -17.74 7.24
CA VAL A 372 -30.22 -17.59 6.32
C VAL A 372 -30.49 -16.57 5.20
N ALA A 373 -31.74 -16.32 4.82
CA ALA A 373 -32.09 -15.32 3.82
C ALA A 373 -31.76 -13.90 4.30
N HIS A 374 -31.91 -13.61 5.59
CA HIS A 374 -31.50 -12.33 6.18
C HIS A 374 -29.99 -12.13 6.07
N ALA A 375 -29.19 -13.16 6.39
CA ALA A 375 -27.73 -13.09 6.24
C ALA A 375 -27.34 -12.85 4.77
N ILE A 376 -27.98 -13.51 3.80
CA ILE A 376 -27.76 -13.28 2.37
C ILE A 376 -28.05 -11.82 2.00
N GLU A 377 -29.19 -11.28 2.41
CA GLU A 377 -29.58 -9.89 2.12
C GLU A 377 -28.59 -8.89 2.71
N ARG A 378 -28.12 -9.12 3.93
CA ARG A 378 -27.13 -8.27 4.61
C ARG A 378 -25.77 -8.32 3.90
N LEU A 379 -25.26 -9.50 3.55
CA LEU A 379 -23.99 -9.61 2.81
C LEU A 379 -24.08 -9.00 1.42
N ARG A 380 -25.23 -9.10 0.74
CA ARG A 380 -25.46 -8.46 -0.57
C ARG A 380 -25.49 -6.93 -0.49
N SER A 381 -25.69 -6.36 0.70
CA SER A 381 -25.65 -4.91 0.92
C SER A 381 -24.28 -4.37 1.31
N CYS A 382 -23.26 -5.22 1.43
CA CYS A 382 -21.88 -4.79 1.66
C CYS A 382 -21.30 -4.13 0.40
N GLU A 383 -20.53 -3.07 0.56
CA GLU A 383 -19.89 -2.36 -0.56
C GLU A 383 -18.68 -3.13 -1.10
N SER A 384 -17.99 -3.88 -0.22
CA SER A 384 -16.75 -4.58 -0.55
C SER A 384 -16.96 -5.97 -1.18
N ILE A 385 -18.13 -6.59 -0.99
CA ILE A 385 -18.40 -7.96 -1.45
C ILE A 385 -18.86 -7.95 -2.92
N HIS A 386 -18.13 -8.68 -3.77
CA HIS A 386 -18.44 -8.81 -5.19
C HIS A 386 -19.45 -9.93 -5.47
N GLN A 387 -19.44 -10.97 -4.65
CA GLN A 387 -20.31 -12.14 -4.81
C GLN A 387 -20.59 -12.79 -3.45
N VAL A 388 -21.84 -13.19 -3.24
CA VAL A 388 -22.25 -14.00 -2.08
C VAL A 388 -22.45 -15.45 -2.53
N VAL A 389 -22.00 -16.40 -1.71
CA VAL A 389 -22.11 -17.84 -1.93
C VAL A 389 -22.64 -18.50 -0.67
N VAL A 390 -23.61 -19.40 -0.79
CA VAL A 390 -24.09 -20.21 0.32
C VAL A 390 -23.43 -21.59 0.26
N ALA A 391 -22.60 -21.91 1.25
CA ALA A 391 -21.95 -23.21 1.38
C ALA A 391 -22.78 -24.12 2.31
N THR A 392 -23.31 -25.21 1.75
CA THR A 392 -24.14 -26.22 2.43
C THR A 392 -23.60 -27.64 2.18
N THR A 393 -24.30 -28.67 2.62
CA THR A 393 -23.85 -30.06 2.45
C THR A 393 -24.55 -30.77 1.28
N THR A 394 -23.98 -31.89 0.85
CA THR A 394 -24.59 -32.80 -0.13
C THR A 394 -25.71 -33.68 0.43
N ALA A 395 -26.07 -33.53 1.72
CA ALA A 395 -27.14 -34.29 2.32
C ALA A 395 -28.50 -33.91 1.70
N PRO A 396 -29.41 -34.87 1.44
CA PRO A 396 -30.72 -34.58 0.83
C PRO A 396 -31.56 -33.56 1.60
N ALA A 397 -31.41 -33.48 2.92
CA ALA A 397 -32.11 -32.50 3.75
C ALA A 397 -31.69 -31.05 3.45
N ASP A 398 -30.47 -30.83 2.96
CA ASP A 398 -29.88 -29.52 2.72
C ASP A 398 -30.17 -28.95 1.33
N GLU A 399 -30.82 -29.72 0.45
CA GLU A 399 -31.24 -29.29 -0.89
C GLU A 399 -32.11 -28.01 -0.83
N VAL A 400 -32.92 -27.87 0.22
CA VAL A 400 -33.76 -26.67 0.44
C VAL A 400 -32.92 -25.39 0.59
N ILE A 401 -31.70 -25.48 1.11
CA ILE A 401 -30.79 -24.34 1.27
C ILE A 401 -30.22 -23.92 -0.09
N LEU A 402 -29.92 -24.88 -0.98
CA LEU A 402 -29.51 -24.58 -2.36
C LEU A 402 -30.63 -23.92 -3.15
N GLN A 403 -31.86 -24.41 -2.98
CA GLN A 403 -33.06 -23.82 -3.60
C GLN A 403 -33.28 -22.39 -3.11
N LEU A 404 -33.08 -22.14 -1.82
CA LEU A 404 -33.15 -20.79 -1.26
C LEU A 404 -32.04 -19.88 -1.78
N ALA A 405 -30.79 -20.34 -1.84
CA ALA A 405 -29.69 -19.57 -2.40
C ALA A 405 -30.02 -19.09 -3.83
N LYS A 406 -30.52 -20.02 -4.65
CA LYS A 406 -30.98 -19.73 -6.02
C LYS A 406 -32.14 -18.73 -6.06
N SER A 407 -33.13 -18.85 -5.17
CA SER A 407 -34.26 -17.91 -5.12
C SER A 407 -33.86 -16.51 -4.63
N CYS A 408 -32.83 -16.42 -3.79
CA CYS A 408 -32.21 -15.16 -3.38
C CYS A 408 -31.24 -14.57 -4.43
N GLY A 409 -31.01 -15.26 -5.56
CA GLY A 409 -30.14 -14.81 -6.64
C GLY A 409 -28.65 -14.88 -6.31
N VAL A 410 -28.24 -15.82 -5.45
CA VAL A 410 -26.84 -16.07 -5.10
C VAL A 410 -26.45 -17.51 -5.47
N GLU A 411 -25.14 -17.75 -5.60
CA GLU A 411 -24.64 -19.09 -5.91
C GLU A 411 -24.69 -20.00 -4.67
N GLY A 412 -24.89 -21.30 -4.89
CA GLY A 412 -24.85 -22.32 -3.86
C GLY A 412 -23.72 -23.31 -4.13
N PHE A 413 -23.03 -23.73 -3.07
CA PHE A 413 -22.03 -24.80 -3.13
C PHE A 413 -22.37 -25.88 -2.11
N ALA A 414 -22.42 -27.14 -2.56
CA ALA A 414 -22.65 -28.29 -1.68
C ALA A 414 -21.39 -29.16 -1.61
N GLY A 415 -20.97 -29.52 -0.39
CA GLY A 415 -19.82 -30.41 -0.18
C GLY A 415 -19.98 -31.34 1.03
N SER A 416 -18.85 -31.85 1.54
CA SER A 416 -18.82 -32.82 2.64
C SER A 416 -19.64 -32.38 3.86
N PRO A 417 -20.55 -33.19 4.43
CA PRO A 417 -21.27 -32.84 5.67
C PRO A 417 -20.39 -32.63 6.90
N GLU A 418 -19.24 -33.32 6.93
CA GLU A 418 -18.35 -33.46 8.11
C GLU A 418 -17.08 -32.61 8.03
N ASP A 419 -16.81 -31.94 6.91
CA ASP A 419 -15.61 -31.11 6.72
C ASP A 419 -15.97 -29.74 6.17
N VAL A 420 -16.26 -28.80 7.08
CA VAL A 420 -16.68 -27.44 6.70
C VAL A 420 -15.54 -26.66 6.04
N LEU A 421 -14.30 -26.86 6.48
CA LEU A 421 -13.11 -26.24 5.92
C LEU A 421 -12.91 -26.65 4.45
N ASP A 422 -13.09 -27.94 4.14
CA ASP A 422 -13.07 -28.45 2.77
C ASP A 422 -14.15 -27.79 1.90
N ARG A 423 -15.38 -27.70 2.42
CA ARG A 423 -16.47 -27.01 1.72
C ARG A 423 -16.13 -25.54 1.44
N TYR A 424 -15.56 -24.84 2.43
CA TYR A 424 -15.15 -23.45 2.30
C TYR A 424 -14.07 -23.27 1.23
N TYR A 425 -13.05 -24.11 1.25
CA TYR A 425 -11.96 -24.05 0.29
C TYR A 425 -12.46 -24.28 -1.13
N HIS A 426 -13.22 -25.34 -1.36
CA HIS A 426 -13.72 -25.64 -2.71
C HIS A 426 -14.75 -24.63 -3.20
N ALA A 427 -15.62 -24.09 -2.33
CA ALA A 427 -16.48 -22.96 -2.67
C ALA A 427 -15.66 -21.73 -3.09
N ALA A 428 -14.61 -21.38 -2.34
CA ALA A 428 -13.77 -20.24 -2.65
C ALA A 428 -13.02 -20.40 -3.97
N VAL A 429 -12.47 -21.58 -4.25
CA VAL A 429 -11.77 -21.89 -5.50
C VAL A 429 -12.72 -21.85 -6.69
N LEU A 430 -13.89 -22.49 -6.59
CA LEU A 430 -14.88 -22.55 -7.67
C LEU A 430 -15.35 -21.14 -8.08
N HIS A 431 -15.51 -20.26 -7.11
CA HIS A 431 -15.97 -18.89 -7.33
C HIS A 431 -14.83 -17.88 -7.49
N TYR A 432 -13.59 -18.33 -7.68
CA TYR A 432 -12.42 -17.47 -7.92
C TYR A 432 -12.21 -16.39 -6.84
N GLY A 433 -12.48 -16.70 -5.57
CA GLY A 433 -12.35 -15.75 -4.46
C GLY A 433 -10.90 -15.54 -4.06
N ASP A 434 -10.41 -14.30 -4.14
CA ASP A 434 -9.07 -13.91 -3.67
C ASP A 434 -9.06 -13.57 -2.16
N LEU A 435 -10.12 -12.91 -1.70
CA LEU A 435 -10.44 -12.66 -0.30
C LEU A 435 -11.79 -13.28 0.04
N ILE A 436 -11.86 -13.95 1.17
CA ILE A 436 -13.05 -14.67 1.62
C ILE A 436 -13.51 -14.04 2.93
N VAL A 437 -14.75 -13.54 2.94
CA VAL A 437 -15.47 -13.16 4.14
C VAL A 437 -16.27 -14.38 4.61
N ARG A 438 -15.98 -14.86 5.82
CA ARG A 438 -16.72 -15.95 6.48
C ARG A 438 -17.82 -15.37 7.34
N VAL A 439 -19.05 -15.83 7.10
CA VAL A 439 -20.23 -15.60 7.95
C VAL A 439 -20.99 -16.92 8.12
N THR A 440 -21.72 -17.07 9.22
CA THR A 440 -22.54 -18.26 9.48
C THR A 440 -24.03 -17.96 9.24
N GLY A 441 -24.77 -18.93 8.71
CA GLY A 441 -26.15 -18.78 8.27
C GLY A 441 -27.19 -18.62 9.39
N ASP A 442 -26.73 -18.70 10.63
CA ASP A 442 -27.48 -18.47 11.87
C ASP A 442 -27.22 -17.08 12.48
N CYS A 443 -26.50 -16.20 11.79
CA CYS A 443 -26.30 -14.79 12.16
C CYS A 443 -27.13 -13.85 11.27
N PRO A 444 -28.47 -13.76 11.43
CA PRO A 444 -29.34 -13.01 10.51
C PRO A 444 -29.11 -11.50 10.54
N LEU A 445 -28.49 -10.97 11.59
CA LEU A 445 -28.30 -9.53 11.81
C LEU A 445 -26.86 -9.05 11.57
N ILE A 446 -26.01 -9.87 10.93
CA ILE A 446 -24.65 -9.49 10.54
C ILE A 446 -24.62 -8.09 9.90
N ASP A 447 -23.71 -7.23 10.34
CA ASP A 447 -23.70 -5.82 9.97
C ASP A 447 -22.85 -5.57 8.71
N PRO A 448 -23.43 -5.02 7.62
CA PRO A 448 -22.71 -4.81 6.37
C PRO A 448 -21.51 -3.86 6.51
N THR A 449 -21.68 -2.79 7.29
CA THR A 449 -20.61 -1.81 7.51
C THR A 449 -19.44 -2.43 8.27
N LEU A 450 -19.72 -3.27 9.27
CA LEU A 450 -18.68 -3.99 10.01
C LEU A 450 -17.94 -5.02 9.13
N VAL A 451 -18.65 -5.66 8.19
CA VAL A 451 -18.04 -6.51 7.18
C VAL A 451 -17.07 -5.70 6.32
N ASP A 452 -17.51 -4.56 5.78
CA ASP A 452 -16.70 -3.69 4.93
C ASP A 452 -15.47 -3.14 5.68
N VAL A 453 -15.63 -2.72 6.93
CA VAL A 453 -14.53 -2.30 7.81
C VAL A 453 -13.52 -3.44 8.00
N THR A 454 -13.98 -4.68 8.16
CA THR A 454 -13.08 -5.82 8.39
C THR A 454 -12.31 -6.21 7.14
N VAL A 455 -12.96 -6.15 5.98
CA VAL A 455 -12.31 -6.32 4.68
C VAL A 455 -11.23 -5.25 4.46
N GLN A 456 -11.57 -3.98 4.71
CA GLN A 456 -10.63 -2.88 4.55
C GLN A 456 -9.43 -3.00 5.51
N ALA A 457 -9.66 -3.42 6.76
CA ALA A 457 -8.59 -3.66 7.72
C ALA A 457 -7.58 -4.73 7.24
N LEU A 458 -8.05 -5.80 6.58
CA LEU A 458 -7.15 -6.79 5.98
C LEU A 458 -6.32 -6.17 4.84
N ILE A 459 -6.97 -5.40 3.97
CA ILE A 459 -6.32 -4.77 2.81
C ILE A 459 -5.26 -3.77 3.26
N ASP A 460 -5.57 -2.91 4.23
CA ASP A 460 -4.69 -1.85 4.71
C ASP A 460 -3.50 -2.38 5.51
N SER A 461 -3.72 -3.42 6.31
CA SER A 461 -2.65 -4.04 7.10
C SER A 461 -1.79 -5.01 6.30
N GLY A 462 -2.28 -5.49 5.14
CA GLY A 462 -1.57 -6.45 4.30
C GLY A 462 -1.45 -7.85 4.92
N VAL A 463 -2.23 -8.16 5.96
CA VAL A 463 -2.21 -9.46 6.64
C VAL A 463 -2.96 -10.54 5.85
N GLU A 464 -2.75 -11.78 6.25
CA GLU A 464 -3.42 -12.96 5.66
C GLU A 464 -4.81 -13.21 6.24
N TYR A 465 -5.08 -12.74 7.46
CA TYR A 465 -6.33 -12.92 8.18
C TYR A 465 -6.66 -11.71 9.07
N ALA A 466 -7.89 -11.19 8.96
CA ALA A 466 -8.42 -10.14 9.83
C ALA A 466 -9.76 -10.56 10.44
N SER A 467 -10.00 -10.20 11.69
CA SER A 467 -11.25 -10.57 12.39
C SER A 467 -11.61 -9.60 13.49
N ASN A 468 -12.91 -9.44 13.77
CA ASN A 468 -13.42 -8.73 14.94
C ASN A 468 -13.72 -9.65 16.15
N CYS A 469 -13.65 -10.97 15.95
CA CYS A 469 -14.01 -11.98 16.94
C CYS A 469 -12.82 -12.88 17.37
N ARG A 470 -11.68 -12.82 16.65
CA ARG A 470 -10.49 -13.64 16.93
C ARG A 470 -9.17 -12.85 16.84
N PRO A 471 -8.16 -13.21 17.67
CA PRO A 471 -8.23 -14.19 18.76
C PRO A 471 -9.05 -13.67 19.96
N VAL A 472 -9.33 -12.37 20.02
CA VAL A 472 -10.16 -11.75 21.06
C VAL A 472 -11.44 -11.23 20.44
N SER A 473 -12.58 -11.59 21.05
CA SER A 473 -13.87 -11.05 20.67
C SER A 473 -14.23 -9.84 21.50
N THR A 474 -14.61 -8.75 20.82
CA THR A 474 -14.97 -7.47 21.45
C THR A 474 -16.28 -6.89 20.91
N TYR A 475 -16.95 -7.60 20.00
CA TYR A 475 -18.23 -7.20 19.40
C TYR A 475 -19.36 -8.12 19.89
N PRO A 476 -20.64 -7.70 19.79
CA PRO A 476 -21.78 -8.55 20.08
C PRO A 476 -21.72 -9.89 19.34
N GLU A 477 -22.22 -10.95 19.97
CA GLU A 477 -22.28 -12.26 19.32
C GLU A 477 -23.32 -12.24 18.20
N GLY A 478 -22.99 -12.83 17.05
CA GLY A 478 -23.81 -12.73 15.83
C GLY A 478 -23.37 -11.63 14.86
N LEU A 479 -22.36 -10.84 15.23
CA LEU A 479 -21.70 -9.85 14.36
C LEU A 479 -20.28 -10.27 13.99
N ASP A 480 -20.00 -11.57 14.07
CA ASP A 480 -18.67 -12.11 13.88
C ASP A 480 -18.28 -12.10 12.41
N VAL A 481 -17.20 -11.39 12.10
CA VAL A 481 -16.62 -11.29 10.76
C VAL A 481 -15.19 -11.80 10.81
N GLU A 482 -14.88 -12.70 9.89
CA GLU A 482 -13.54 -13.18 9.65
C GLU A 482 -13.25 -13.06 8.15
N VAL A 483 -12.14 -12.43 7.80
CA VAL A 483 -11.70 -12.23 6.42
C VAL A 483 -10.32 -12.84 6.26
N PHE A 484 -10.12 -13.62 5.21
CA PHE A 484 -8.82 -14.24 4.94
C PHE A 484 -8.53 -14.37 3.46
N THR A 485 -7.24 -14.45 3.13
CA THR A 485 -6.78 -14.70 1.77
C THR A 485 -7.03 -16.15 1.35
N LEU A 486 -7.20 -16.38 0.05
CA LEU A 486 -7.29 -17.75 -0.50
C LEU A 486 -6.07 -18.60 -0.13
N ALA A 487 -4.87 -18.00 -0.13
CA ALA A 487 -3.64 -18.69 0.24
C ALA A 487 -3.64 -19.15 1.72
N ALA A 488 -4.15 -18.31 2.62
CA ALA A 488 -4.29 -18.69 4.02
C ALA A 488 -5.31 -19.82 4.21
N LEU A 489 -6.44 -19.76 3.50
CA LEU A 489 -7.46 -20.82 3.50
C LEU A 489 -6.90 -22.14 2.95
N GLU A 490 -6.17 -22.09 1.82
CA GLU A 490 -5.56 -23.27 1.21
C GLU A 490 -4.54 -23.92 2.15
N ARG A 491 -3.69 -23.12 2.80
CA ARG A 491 -2.72 -23.61 3.78
C ARG A 491 -3.42 -24.28 4.96
N ALA A 492 -4.46 -23.64 5.52
CA ALA A 492 -5.27 -24.24 6.58
C ALA A 492 -5.93 -25.55 6.13
N TRP A 493 -6.54 -25.58 4.95
CA TRP A 493 -7.16 -26.78 4.38
C TRP A 493 -6.16 -27.94 4.22
N ARG A 494 -4.94 -27.65 3.75
CA ARG A 494 -3.87 -28.65 3.58
C ARG A 494 -3.29 -29.14 4.90
N GLU A 495 -3.18 -28.30 5.92
CA GLU A 495 -2.41 -28.60 7.13
C GLU A 495 -3.26 -28.89 8.39
N ALA A 496 -4.51 -28.44 8.46
CA ALA A 496 -5.40 -28.71 9.58
C ALA A 496 -5.71 -30.21 9.70
N ARG A 497 -5.62 -30.73 10.92
CA ARG A 497 -5.83 -32.16 11.23
C ARG A 497 -6.81 -32.39 12.35
N LEU A 498 -7.01 -31.41 13.23
CA LEU A 498 -7.96 -31.51 14.32
C LEU A 498 -9.39 -31.34 13.77
N HIS A 499 -10.34 -32.07 14.34
CA HIS A 499 -11.76 -31.97 13.98
C HIS A 499 -12.30 -30.55 14.18
N SER A 500 -11.95 -29.89 15.28
CA SER A 500 -12.29 -28.51 15.61
C SER A 500 -11.75 -27.51 14.59
N GLU A 501 -10.57 -27.76 14.02
CA GLU A 501 -10.00 -26.95 12.95
C GLU A 501 -10.76 -27.11 11.63
N ARG A 502 -11.23 -28.33 11.34
CA ARG A 502 -11.95 -28.63 10.08
C ARG A 502 -13.45 -28.30 10.15
N GLU A 503 -14.07 -28.35 11.32
CA GLU A 503 -15.49 -28.00 11.50
C GLU A 503 -15.71 -26.47 11.56
N HIS A 504 -14.75 -25.72 12.11
CA HIS A 504 -14.90 -24.27 12.35
C HIS A 504 -14.08 -23.37 11.41
N VAL A 505 -13.44 -23.96 10.40
CA VAL A 505 -12.73 -23.31 9.27
C VAL A 505 -11.43 -22.60 9.66
N THR A 506 -11.50 -21.63 10.56
CA THR A 506 -10.40 -20.70 10.87
C THR A 506 -9.55 -21.01 12.11
N PRO A 507 -9.87 -21.95 13.04
CA PRO A 507 -9.02 -22.22 14.20
C PRO A 507 -7.56 -22.50 13.87
N TYR A 508 -7.29 -23.21 12.76
CA TYR A 508 -5.92 -23.44 12.33
C TYR A 508 -5.17 -22.13 12.03
N ILE A 509 -5.86 -21.13 11.47
CA ILE A 509 -5.25 -19.85 11.10
C ILE A 509 -4.86 -19.06 12.35
N TRP A 510 -5.83 -18.76 13.23
CA TRP A 510 -5.58 -17.85 14.35
C TRP A 510 -4.90 -18.49 15.56
N ARG A 511 -4.88 -19.84 15.68
CA ARG A 511 -4.09 -20.55 16.71
C ARG A 511 -2.62 -20.69 16.35
N HIS A 512 -2.22 -20.36 15.12
CA HIS A 512 -0.84 -20.44 14.66
C HIS A 512 -0.31 -19.07 14.18
N PRO A 513 -0.23 -18.05 15.05
CA PRO A 513 0.28 -16.70 14.69
C PRO A 513 1.74 -16.69 14.20
N GLN A 514 2.49 -17.76 14.48
CA GLN A 514 3.83 -17.99 13.93
C GLN A 514 3.83 -18.41 12.45
N LYS A 515 2.68 -18.87 11.92
CA LYS A 515 2.50 -19.27 10.52
C LYS A 515 1.71 -18.25 9.70
N PHE A 516 0.80 -17.51 10.35
CA PHE A 516 -0.11 -16.58 9.70
C PHE A 516 0.04 -15.17 10.27
N THR A 517 -0.03 -14.17 9.39
CA THR A 517 -0.16 -12.77 9.80
C THR A 517 -1.61 -12.44 10.12
N LEU A 518 -1.85 -11.86 11.31
CA LEU A 518 -3.20 -11.65 11.86
C LEU A 518 -3.44 -10.17 12.20
N TYR A 519 -4.69 -9.71 12.03
CA TYR A 519 -5.15 -8.41 12.52
C TYR A 519 -6.49 -8.55 13.25
N ASN A 520 -6.59 -8.08 14.50
CA ASN A 520 -7.82 -8.16 15.28
C ASN A 520 -8.42 -6.77 15.53
N ILE A 521 -9.61 -6.56 14.99
CA ILE A 521 -10.37 -5.31 15.11
C ILE A 521 -11.03 -5.30 16.48
N LYS A 522 -10.80 -4.23 17.23
CA LYS A 522 -11.38 -4.07 18.57
C LYS A 522 -12.53 -3.09 18.53
N CYS A 523 -13.63 -3.42 19.21
CA CYS A 523 -14.70 -2.47 19.45
C CYS A 523 -14.21 -1.41 20.44
N PRO A 524 -14.29 -0.11 20.11
CA PRO A 524 -13.90 0.95 21.04
C PRO A 524 -14.92 1.14 22.17
N ASP A 525 -16.18 0.78 21.93
CA ASP A 525 -17.29 1.06 22.82
C ASP A 525 -17.57 -0.07 23.80
N ARG A 526 -18.12 0.28 24.96
CA ARG A 526 -18.63 -0.67 25.95
C ARG A 526 -20.14 -0.75 25.83
N PHE A 527 -20.66 -1.97 25.77
CA PHE A 527 -22.08 -2.26 25.65
C PHE A 527 -22.43 -3.47 26.52
N PRO A 528 -23.71 -3.65 26.91
CA PRO A 528 -24.15 -4.85 27.62
C PRO A 528 -23.96 -6.11 26.77
N ARG A 529 -23.97 -7.28 27.40
CA ARG A 529 -23.90 -8.54 26.66
C ARG A 529 -25.14 -8.68 25.76
N VAL A 530 -24.93 -8.73 24.45
CA VAL A 530 -25.98 -8.93 23.43
C VAL A 530 -25.61 -10.12 22.55
N ARG A 531 -26.60 -10.97 22.27
CA ARG A 531 -26.49 -12.18 21.44
C ARG A 531 -27.55 -12.14 20.33
N LEU A 532 -27.09 -12.10 19.08
CA LEU A 532 -27.88 -11.92 17.86
C LEU A 532 -27.82 -13.14 16.91
N THR A 533 -27.43 -14.30 17.43
CA THR A 533 -27.39 -15.58 16.69
C THR A 533 -28.69 -16.34 16.83
N VAL A 534 -28.85 -17.45 16.09
CA VAL A 534 -29.93 -18.44 16.26
C VAL A 534 -29.33 -19.82 16.49
N ASP A 535 -29.06 -20.18 17.74
CA ASP A 535 -28.62 -21.52 18.12
C ASP A 535 -29.69 -22.31 18.86
N GLU A 536 -30.50 -21.63 19.67
CA GLU A 536 -31.54 -22.22 20.49
C GLU A 536 -32.92 -21.59 20.25
N SER A 537 -33.98 -22.22 20.74
CA SER A 537 -35.35 -21.72 20.56
C SER A 537 -35.55 -20.33 21.18
N ILE A 538 -34.87 -20.04 22.30
CA ILE A 538 -34.91 -18.73 22.96
C ILE A 538 -34.28 -17.63 22.12
N ASP A 539 -33.23 -17.94 21.34
CA ASP A 539 -32.62 -17.00 20.40
C ASP A 539 -33.62 -16.61 19.29
N LEU A 540 -34.32 -17.61 18.73
CA LEU A 540 -35.32 -17.37 17.70
C LEU A 540 -36.52 -16.55 18.24
N GLN A 541 -36.95 -16.84 19.47
CA GLN A 541 -38.01 -16.05 20.12
C GLN A 541 -37.54 -14.61 20.35
N PHE A 542 -36.32 -14.43 20.86
CA PHE A 542 -35.71 -13.10 21.04
C PHE A 542 -35.70 -12.31 19.73
N LEU A 543 -35.21 -12.89 18.64
CA LEU A 543 -35.17 -12.21 17.35
C LEU A 543 -36.57 -11.94 16.78
N ARG A 544 -37.55 -12.84 16.96
CA ARG A 544 -38.93 -12.57 16.51
C ARG A 544 -39.55 -11.39 17.23
N GLU A 545 -39.35 -11.27 18.54
CA GLU A 545 -39.78 -10.10 19.32
C GLU A 545 -39.03 -8.84 18.89
N LEU A 546 -37.72 -8.94 18.67
CA LEU A 546 -36.88 -7.84 18.20
C LEU A 546 -37.38 -7.29 16.84
N PHE A 547 -37.64 -8.17 15.87
CA PHE A 547 -38.15 -7.77 14.55
C PHE A 547 -39.55 -7.13 14.56
N GLN A 548 -40.36 -7.41 15.59
CA GLN A 548 -41.68 -6.78 15.74
C GLN A 548 -41.60 -5.38 16.36
N GLN A 549 -40.59 -5.14 17.20
CA GLN A 549 -40.50 -3.94 18.03
C GLN A 549 -39.51 -2.89 17.50
N VAL A 550 -38.46 -3.30 16.77
CA VAL A 550 -37.43 -2.38 16.26
C VAL A 550 -37.95 -1.55 15.07
N PRO A 551 -37.82 -0.21 15.11
CA PRO A 551 -38.24 0.65 14.00
C PRO A 551 -37.52 0.36 12.68
N ALA A 552 -38.24 0.50 11.56
CA ALA A 552 -37.63 0.44 10.24
C ALA A 552 -36.54 1.53 10.10
N GLY A 553 -35.28 1.10 9.91
CA GLY A 553 -34.12 1.97 9.75
C GLY A 553 -33.04 1.85 10.84
N SER A 554 -33.34 1.24 12.00
CA SER A 554 -32.40 1.07 13.12
C SER A 554 -31.67 -0.29 13.09
N TRP A 555 -31.14 -0.66 11.92
CA TRP A 555 -30.53 -1.98 11.69
C TRP A 555 -29.01 -1.95 11.52
N ASN A 556 -28.36 -0.81 11.76
CA ASN A 556 -26.93 -0.82 12.04
C ASN A 556 -26.70 -1.35 13.47
N TRP A 557 -25.56 -1.99 13.69
CA TRP A 557 -25.36 -2.70 14.94
C TRP A 557 -25.33 -1.83 16.19
N HIS A 558 -24.80 -0.60 16.11
CA HIS A 558 -24.72 0.31 17.25
C HIS A 558 -26.12 0.73 17.72
N ASP A 559 -26.96 1.23 16.81
CA ASP A 559 -28.33 1.64 17.11
C ASP A 559 -29.16 0.45 17.64
N LEU A 560 -28.93 -0.74 17.09
CA LEU A 560 -29.62 -1.95 17.50
C LEU A 560 -29.26 -2.35 18.94
N VAL A 561 -27.96 -2.34 19.28
CA VAL A 561 -27.50 -2.65 20.64
C VAL A 561 -28.04 -1.63 21.64
N ASP A 562 -27.99 -0.33 21.31
CA ASP A 562 -28.54 0.74 22.15
C ASP A 562 -30.07 0.63 22.31
N TRP A 563 -30.77 0.17 21.28
CA TRP A 563 -32.20 -0.09 21.36
C TRP A 563 -32.49 -1.29 22.26
N ILE A 564 -31.75 -2.40 22.11
CA ILE A 564 -31.89 -3.60 22.93
C ILE A 564 -31.64 -3.30 24.41
N ASP A 565 -30.63 -2.50 24.73
CA ASP A 565 -30.33 -2.13 26.12
C ASP A 565 -31.51 -1.39 26.77
N ARG A 566 -32.07 -0.39 26.06
CA ARG A 566 -33.22 0.39 26.53
C ARG A 566 -34.51 -0.42 26.67
N HIS A 567 -34.64 -1.53 25.95
CA HIS A 567 -35.85 -2.36 25.92
C HIS A 567 -35.59 -3.79 26.45
N ARG A 568 -34.49 -4.01 27.18
CA ARG A 568 -34.04 -5.35 27.62
C ARG A 568 -35.12 -6.12 28.39
N ALA A 569 -35.97 -5.41 29.15
CA ALA A 569 -37.06 -5.98 29.94
C ALA A 569 -38.24 -6.51 29.10
N SER A 570 -38.41 -6.06 27.85
CA SER A 570 -39.47 -6.55 26.95
C SER A 570 -39.01 -7.69 26.04
N LEU A 571 -37.76 -8.15 26.18
CA LEU A 571 -37.14 -9.14 25.31
C LEU A 571 -36.74 -10.42 26.07
N PRO A 572 -36.98 -11.62 25.50
CA PRO A 572 -36.54 -12.90 26.09
C PRO A 572 -35.04 -12.94 26.36
N ASP A 573 -34.61 -13.40 27.54
CA ASP A 573 -33.18 -13.45 27.89
C ASP A 573 -32.48 -14.67 27.30
N ASN A 574 -31.68 -14.43 26.25
CA ASN A 574 -30.80 -15.42 25.63
C ASN A 574 -29.32 -15.24 26.02
N THR A 575 -29.00 -14.34 26.95
CA THR A 575 -27.62 -14.02 27.31
C THR A 575 -26.98 -15.05 28.26
N THR A 576 -27.77 -16.00 28.77
CA THR A 576 -27.30 -17.10 29.62
C THR A 576 -26.55 -18.19 28.86
N ILE A 577 -26.74 -18.27 27.54
CA ILE A 577 -26.08 -19.24 26.65
C ILE A 577 -24.60 -18.87 26.49
N PRO A 578 -23.63 -19.78 26.71
CA PRO A 578 -22.21 -19.50 26.50
C PRO A 578 -21.88 -19.24 25.02
N ARG A 579 -20.98 -18.29 24.78
CA ARG A 579 -20.45 -17.99 23.45
C ARG A 579 -19.61 -19.16 22.92
N ASP A 580 -19.67 -19.41 21.62
CA ASP A 580 -18.85 -20.42 20.93
C ASP A 580 -19.03 -21.86 21.46
N GLN A 581 -20.19 -22.19 22.06
CA GLN A 581 -20.43 -23.50 22.67
C GLN A 581 -20.11 -24.66 21.71
N GLY A 582 -20.49 -24.54 20.43
CA GLY A 582 -20.19 -25.58 19.43
C GLY A 582 -18.69 -25.80 19.17
N TYR A 583 -17.86 -24.76 19.27
CA TYR A 583 -16.41 -24.89 19.16
C TYR A 583 -15.81 -25.49 20.44
N ILE A 584 -16.33 -25.09 21.61
CA ILE A 584 -15.93 -25.66 22.90
C ILE A 584 -16.24 -27.15 22.95
N ASP A 585 -17.43 -27.57 22.49
CA ASP A 585 -17.83 -28.98 22.43
C ASP A 585 -16.88 -29.80 21.55
N SER A 586 -16.47 -29.26 20.39
CA SER A 586 -15.47 -29.90 19.52
C SER A 586 -14.12 -30.07 20.24
N LEU A 587 -13.65 -29.05 20.97
CA LEU A 587 -12.40 -29.13 21.74
C LEU A 587 -12.49 -30.15 22.87
N ILE A 588 -13.62 -30.22 23.57
CA ILE A 588 -13.86 -31.21 24.64
C ILE A 588 -13.80 -32.61 24.05
N CYS A 589 -14.52 -32.85 22.95
CA CYS A 589 -14.52 -34.14 22.25
C CYS A 589 -13.11 -34.57 21.81
N GLU A 590 -12.28 -33.64 21.36
CA GLU A 590 -10.89 -33.89 20.99
C GLU A 590 -9.98 -34.19 22.18
N SER A 591 -10.23 -33.55 23.33
CA SER A 591 -9.43 -33.72 24.54
C SER A 591 -9.71 -35.03 25.28
N GLY A 592 -10.79 -35.75 24.92
CA GLY A 592 -11.21 -36.99 25.58
C GLY A 592 -11.74 -36.81 27.01
N ILE A 593 -12.09 -35.59 27.41
CA ILE A 593 -12.62 -35.27 28.73
C ILE A 593 -14.15 -35.43 28.69
N GLU A 594 -14.71 -36.37 29.46
CA GLU A 594 -16.17 -36.48 29.64
C GLU A 594 -16.73 -35.26 30.37
N THR A 595 -17.83 -34.69 29.85
CA THR A 595 -18.51 -33.52 30.43
C THR A 595 -18.99 -33.80 31.85
N VAL A 596 -18.38 -33.14 32.84
CA VAL A 596 -18.93 -33.08 34.20
C VAL A 596 -20.18 -32.19 34.17
N GLN A 597 -21.34 -32.74 34.55
CA GLN A 597 -22.58 -31.97 34.67
C GLN A 597 -22.40 -30.80 35.64
N PRO A 598 -23.02 -29.63 35.38
CA PRO A 598 -22.97 -28.51 36.29
C PRO A 598 -23.61 -28.88 37.64
N VAL A 599 -22.84 -28.72 38.72
CA VAL A 599 -23.32 -28.79 40.10
C VAL A 599 -24.35 -27.66 40.31
N PRO A 600 -25.56 -27.94 40.83
CA PRO A 600 -26.55 -26.90 41.05
C PRO A 600 -26.05 -25.91 42.13
N PRO A 601 -26.43 -24.62 42.05
CA PRO A 601 -25.97 -23.63 43.00
C PRO A 601 -26.50 -23.97 44.40
N HIS A 602 -25.58 -24.09 45.36
CA HIS A 602 -25.91 -24.12 46.77
C HIS A 602 -26.44 -22.75 47.22
N GLU A 603 -27.41 -22.81 48.13
CA GLU A 603 -28.26 -21.77 48.72
C GLU A 603 -27.63 -20.39 49.00
#